data_AF-A0A2I1GWS9-F1
#
_entry.id   AF-A0A2I1GWS9-F1
#
_cell.length_a   1.000
_cell.length_b   1.000
_cell.length_c   1.000
_cell.angle_alpha   90.00
_cell.angle_beta   90.00
_cell.angle_gamma   90.00
#
_symmetry.space_group_name_H-M   'P 1'
#
loop_
_entity.id
_entity.type
_entity.pdbx_description
1 polymer ?
#
loop_
_entity_poly.entity_id
_entity_poly.type
_entity_poly.pdbx_seq_one_letter_code
_entity_poly.pdbx_strand_id
1 'polypeptide(L)'
;MGPDKLKILKEFDLSAVFQSKTRAEQIRALWNQFYKLYLLMQDKTTTKETFCHESQAWLDAFLAPSTGHPNKNNFVRGMYRIQDVTPYIHVLVNHVGEFLEIHQEFGLAAFSCSAVEKKNHMQVCLYFQNTLKDGGHENSRKSAILEMLEHENRQLYFALNETPNFFEAPKKFRLE
;
A
#
# COMPACT_ATOMS: atom_id res chain seq x y z
N MET A 1 -0.28 3.20 -2.11
CA MET A 1 -1.41 2.74 -1.27
C MET A 1 -2.58 2.39 -2.18
N GLY A 2 -3.39 1.37 -1.86
CA GLY A 2 -4.52 0.98 -2.72
C GLY A 2 -5.62 2.07 -2.79
N PRO A 3 -6.40 2.12 -3.88
CA PRO A 3 -7.37 3.18 -4.12
C PRO A 3 -8.44 3.29 -3.02
N ASP A 4 -8.97 2.16 -2.53
CA ASP A 4 -9.99 2.18 -1.48
C ASP A 4 -9.45 2.69 -0.15
N LYS A 5 -8.21 2.30 0.19
CA LYS A 5 -7.53 2.80 1.40
C LYS A 5 -7.33 4.31 1.33
N LEU A 6 -6.97 4.84 0.16
CA LEU A 6 -6.84 6.28 -0.06
C LEU A 6 -8.17 7.00 0.04
N LYS A 7 -9.24 6.42 -0.51
CA LYS A 7 -10.59 6.96 -0.38
C LYS A 7 -11.02 7.04 1.08
N ILE A 8 -10.81 5.98 1.85
CA ILE A 8 -11.09 5.97 3.29
C ILE A 8 -10.31 7.08 4.00
N LEU A 9 -9.00 7.15 3.78
CA LEU A 9 -8.14 8.14 4.42
C LEU A 9 -8.61 9.58 4.20
N LYS A 10 -9.09 9.89 2.98
CA LYS A 10 -9.51 11.24 2.58
C LYS A 10 -10.96 11.56 2.94
N GLU A 11 -11.88 10.65 2.66
CA GLU A 11 -13.30 10.95 2.51
C GLU A 11 -14.19 10.28 3.56
N PHE A 12 -13.67 9.31 4.31
CA PHE A 12 -14.50 8.53 5.25
C PHE A 12 -15.14 9.41 6.32
N ASP A 13 -16.46 9.43 6.46
CA ASP A 13 -17.12 10.27 7.47
C ASP A 13 -16.88 9.74 8.90
N LEU A 14 -15.94 10.40 9.60
CA LEU A 14 -15.61 10.07 10.99
C LEU A 14 -16.72 10.47 11.97
N SER A 15 -17.60 11.40 11.60
CA SER A 15 -18.72 11.81 12.45
C SER A 15 -19.80 10.73 12.56
N ALA A 16 -19.90 9.86 11.54
CA ALA A 16 -20.78 8.69 11.56
C ALA A 16 -20.32 7.60 12.55
N VAL A 17 -19.03 7.59 12.95
CA VAL A 17 -18.44 6.56 13.82
C VAL A 17 -18.21 7.07 15.23
N PHE A 18 -17.72 8.30 15.39
CA PHE A 18 -17.41 8.86 16.69
C PHE A 18 -18.56 9.69 17.25
N GLN A 19 -19.05 9.31 18.44
CA GLN A 19 -20.06 10.08 19.18
C GLN A 19 -19.55 11.48 19.60
N SER A 20 -18.24 11.61 19.81
CA SER A 20 -17.61 12.90 20.15
C SER A 20 -17.15 13.62 18.89
N LYS A 21 -17.73 14.80 18.63
CA LYS A 21 -17.31 15.69 17.55
C LYS A 21 -15.82 16.06 17.65
N THR A 22 -15.37 16.42 18.85
CA THR A 22 -13.96 16.72 19.11
C THR A 22 -13.06 15.54 18.76
N ARG A 23 -13.45 14.31 19.09
CA ARG A 23 -12.67 13.12 18.73
C ARG A 23 -12.61 12.91 17.22
N ALA A 24 -13.74 13.08 16.52
CA ALA A 24 -13.78 12.98 15.06
C ALA A 24 -12.83 14.00 14.41
N GLU A 25 -12.82 15.24 14.90
CA GLU A 25 -11.93 16.31 14.43
C GLU A 25 -10.45 16.00 14.69
N GLN A 26 -10.10 15.50 15.88
CA GLN A 26 -8.73 15.08 16.22
C GLN A 26 -8.23 13.96 15.29
N ILE A 27 -9.06 12.93 15.05
CA ILE A 27 -8.70 11.82 14.17
C ILE A 27 -8.58 12.31 12.72
N ARG A 28 -9.49 13.18 12.27
CA ARG A 28 -9.41 13.80 10.94
C ARG A 28 -8.10 14.57 10.75
N ALA A 29 -7.72 15.40 11.72
CA ALA A 29 -6.49 16.17 11.66
C ALA A 29 -5.26 15.25 11.54
N LEU A 30 -5.21 14.19 12.34
CA LEU A 30 -4.13 13.19 12.28
C LEU A 30 -4.09 12.47 10.92
N TRP A 31 -5.24 12.08 10.37
CA TRP A 31 -5.33 11.43 9.06
C TRP A 31 -4.93 12.37 7.91
N ASN A 32 -5.28 13.65 7.99
CA ASN A 32 -4.89 14.66 7.01
C ASN A 32 -3.38 14.89 7.01
N GLN A 33 -2.75 14.97 8.19
CA GLN A 33 -1.30 15.06 8.31
C GLN A 33 -0.61 13.79 7.78
N PHE A 34 -1.15 12.60 8.09
CA PHE A 34 -0.64 11.35 7.52
C PHE A 34 -0.75 11.32 5.98
N TYR A 35 -1.86 11.81 5.43
CA TYR A 35 -2.05 11.94 3.99
C TYR A 35 -1.05 12.92 3.37
N LYS A 36 -0.70 14.02 4.06
CA LYS A 36 0.37 14.92 3.63
C LYS A 36 1.71 14.19 3.53
N LEU A 37 2.09 13.37 4.51
CA LEU A 37 3.29 12.53 4.42
C LEU A 37 3.25 11.59 3.22
N TYR A 38 2.09 10.99 2.95
CA TYR A 38 1.90 10.14 1.77
C TYR A 38 2.15 10.89 0.46
N LEU A 39 1.70 12.14 0.35
CA LEU A 39 1.97 12.98 -0.83
C LEU A 39 3.46 13.35 -0.93
N LEU A 40 4.10 13.72 0.18
CA LEU A 40 5.53 14.05 0.21
C LEU A 40 6.41 12.88 -0.24
N MET A 41 6.08 11.65 0.15
CA MET A 41 6.79 10.44 -0.31
C MET A 41 6.71 10.21 -1.83
N GLN A 42 5.69 10.74 -2.51
CA GLN A 42 5.51 10.58 -3.96
C GLN A 42 6.11 11.75 -4.75
N ASP A 43 6.38 12.87 -4.09
CA ASP A 43 6.93 14.05 -4.73
C ASP A 43 8.46 13.94 -4.81
N LYS A 44 8.99 14.02 -6.04
CA LYS A 44 10.43 13.94 -6.33
C LYS A 44 11.21 15.15 -5.80
N THR A 45 10.52 16.25 -5.50
CA THR A 45 11.12 17.48 -4.99
C THR A 45 11.20 17.53 -3.46
N THR A 46 10.58 16.58 -2.77
CA THR A 46 10.64 16.48 -1.31
C THR A 46 12.08 16.25 -0.85
N THR A 47 12.58 17.15 0.00
CA THR A 47 13.87 16.99 0.66
C THR A 47 13.73 16.18 1.95
N LYS A 48 14.85 15.60 2.40
CA LYS A 48 14.95 14.92 3.69
C LYS A 48 14.48 15.80 4.84
N GLU A 49 14.94 17.04 4.89
CA GLU A 49 14.64 17.97 5.98
C GLU A 49 13.14 18.23 6.08
N THR A 50 12.50 18.46 4.93
CA THR A 50 11.05 18.70 4.86
C THR A 50 10.29 17.46 5.32
N PHE A 51 10.69 16.28 4.85
CA PHE A 51 10.04 15.04 5.23
C PHE A 51 10.21 14.70 6.72
N CYS A 52 11.42 14.83 7.26
CA CYS A 52 11.71 14.59 8.68
C CYS A 52 10.94 15.57 9.58
N HIS A 53 10.86 16.85 9.21
CA HIS A 53 10.09 17.83 9.96
C HIS A 53 8.61 17.48 10.02
N GLU A 54 8.00 17.18 8.88
CA GLU A 54 6.57 16.86 8.78
C GLU A 54 6.22 15.52 9.45
N SER A 55 7.09 14.52 9.31
CA SER A 55 6.88 13.21 9.94
C SER A 55 7.04 13.24 11.44
N GLN A 56 7.97 14.05 11.97
CA GLN A 56 8.09 14.30 13.40
C GLN A 56 6.88 15.06 13.94
N ALA A 57 6.43 16.11 13.26
CA ALA A 57 5.22 16.84 13.65
C ALA A 57 3.97 15.93 13.68
N TRP A 58 3.88 15.00 12.72
CA TRP A 58 2.83 13.98 12.72
C TRP A 58 2.96 13.00 13.90
N LEU A 59 4.18 12.56 14.23
CA LEU A 59 4.42 11.68 15.39
C LEU A 59 4.06 12.38 16.71
N ASP A 60 4.37 13.66 16.85
CA ASP A 60 4.01 14.46 18.01
C ASP A 60 2.49 14.58 18.15
N ALA A 61 1.78 14.78 17.04
CA ALA A 61 0.32 14.75 17.01
C ALA A 61 -0.24 13.35 17.33
N PHE A 62 0.40 12.29 16.84
CA PHE A 62 0.03 10.90 17.15
C PHE A 62 0.18 10.58 18.65
N LEU A 63 1.19 11.15 19.31
CA LEU A 63 1.48 10.97 20.73
C LEU A 63 0.88 12.05 21.64
N ALA A 64 0.02 12.91 21.10
CA ALA A 64 -0.54 14.04 21.84
C ALA A 64 -1.18 13.57 23.15
N PRO A 65 -0.75 14.09 24.31
CA PRO A 65 -1.25 13.63 25.61
C PRO A 65 -2.68 14.10 25.83
N SER A 66 -3.38 13.44 26.77
CA SER A 66 -4.66 13.93 27.26
C SER A 66 -4.48 15.27 27.98
N THR A 67 -5.46 16.15 27.85
CA THR A 67 -5.50 17.43 28.57
C THR A 67 -6.69 17.47 29.52
N GLY A 68 -6.57 18.23 30.61
CA GLY A 68 -7.59 18.29 31.66
C GLY A 68 -7.60 17.07 32.60
N HIS A 69 -8.56 17.04 33.52
CA HIS A 69 -8.68 15.95 34.50
C HIS A 69 -9.76 14.95 34.10
N PRO A 70 -9.53 13.63 34.18
CA PRO A 70 -10.44 12.57 33.68
C PRO A 70 -11.90 12.57 34.16
N ASN A 71 -12.27 13.42 35.12
CA ASN A 71 -13.63 13.53 35.67
C ASN A 71 -14.17 14.97 35.65
N LYS A 72 -13.58 15.86 34.84
CA LYS A 72 -14.03 17.25 34.67
C LYS A 72 -14.48 17.48 33.23
N ASN A 73 -15.39 18.43 33.04
CA ASN A 73 -15.93 18.79 31.71
C ASN A 73 -14.88 19.32 30.73
N ASN A 74 -13.66 19.63 31.19
CA ASN A 74 -12.55 20.08 30.36
C ASN A 74 -11.59 18.96 29.93
N PHE A 75 -11.93 17.69 30.18
CA PHE A 75 -11.09 16.58 29.75
C PHE A 75 -11.16 16.36 28.24
N VAL A 76 -10.00 16.40 27.59
CA VAL A 76 -9.83 15.98 26.20
C VAL A 76 -8.89 14.79 26.18
N ARG A 77 -9.40 13.66 25.70
CA ARG A 77 -8.59 12.45 25.55
C ARG A 77 -7.47 12.69 24.53
N GLY A 78 -6.26 12.29 24.89
CA GLY A 78 -5.11 12.27 24.01
C GLY A 78 -5.26 11.25 22.88
N MET A 79 -4.21 11.13 22.08
CA MET A 79 -4.17 10.26 20.92
C MET A 79 -3.69 8.86 21.32
N TYR A 80 -2.53 8.43 20.82
CA TYR A 80 -1.97 7.11 21.06
C TYR A 80 -0.77 7.18 22.01
N ARG A 81 -0.33 6.03 22.51
CA ARG A 81 0.82 5.92 23.40
C ARG A 81 2.07 5.58 22.62
N ILE A 82 3.23 5.80 23.22
CA ILE A 82 4.52 5.40 22.63
C ILE A 82 4.61 3.89 22.39
N GLN A 83 3.89 3.08 23.18
CA GLN A 83 3.78 1.63 23.04
C GLN A 83 3.00 1.22 21.78
N ASP A 84 2.16 2.10 21.24
CA ASP A 84 1.36 1.87 20.03
C ASP A 84 2.15 2.20 18.75
N VAL A 85 3.40 2.67 18.89
CA VAL A 85 4.30 2.93 17.75
C VAL A 85 4.73 1.60 17.15
N THR A 86 4.15 1.27 16.00
CA THR A 86 4.50 0.06 15.24
C THR A 86 5.87 0.22 14.56
N PRO A 87 6.52 -0.90 14.15
CA PRO A 87 7.75 -0.84 13.36
C PRO A 87 7.62 0.00 12.08
N TYR A 88 6.46 0.00 11.43
CA TYR A 88 6.21 0.82 10.25
C TYR A 88 6.19 2.32 10.56
N ILE A 89 5.66 2.72 11.72
CA ILE A 89 5.71 4.13 12.16
C ILE A 89 7.16 4.54 12.46
N HIS A 90 7.90 3.69 13.15
CA HIS A 90 9.32 3.95 13.42
C HIS A 90 10.11 4.16 12.12
N VAL A 91 9.93 3.27 11.13
CA VAL A 91 10.56 3.40 9.81
C VAL A 91 10.12 4.66 9.09
N LEU A 92 8.82 4.97 9.10
CA LEU A 92 8.28 6.16 8.48
C LEU A 92 8.96 7.43 8.98
N VAL A 93 9.10 7.59 10.30
CA VAL A 93 9.60 8.84 10.89
C VAL A 93 11.12 8.92 10.86
N ASN A 94 11.83 7.81 11.07
CA ASN A 94 13.28 7.82 11.27
C ASN A 94 14.08 7.52 10.00
N HIS A 95 13.54 6.73 9.07
CA HIS A 95 14.34 6.15 7.97
C HIS A 95 13.89 6.61 6.58
N VAL A 96 12.62 7.00 6.39
CA VAL A 96 12.12 7.39 5.05
C VAL A 96 12.78 8.68 4.55
N GLY A 97 13.08 9.64 5.42
CA GLY A 97 13.77 10.88 5.01
C GLY A 97 15.17 10.60 4.44
N GLU A 98 15.94 9.73 5.08
CA GLU A 98 17.26 9.28 4.59
C GLU A 98 17.11 8.47 3.29
N PHE A 99 16.09 7.62 3.22
CA PHE A 99 15.82 6.83 2.03
C PHE A 99 15.50 7.71 0.81
N LEU A 100 14.74 8.79 1.00
CA LEU A 100 14.43 9.77 -0.04
C LEU A 100 15.69 10.50 -0.54
N GLU A 101 16.61 10.84 0.36
CA GLU A 101 17.89 11.47 0.02
C GLU A 101 18.78 10.54 -0.81
N ILE A 102 18.94 9.30 -0.36
CA ILE A 102 19.83 8.32 -1.02
C ILE A 102 19.26 7.89 -2.39
N HIS A 103 17.94 7.76 -2.51
CA HIS A 103 17.28 7.19 -3.68
C HIS A 103 16.42 8.19 -4.46
N GLN A 104 16.73 9.49 -4.39
CA GLN A 104 15.94 10.55 -5.01
C GLN A 104 15.69 10.34 -6.51
N GLU A 105 16.69 9.82 -7.24
CA GLU A 105 16.60 9.56 -8.69
C GLU A 105 15.49 8.56 -9.03
N PHE A 106 15.44 7.45 -8.29
CA PHE A 106 14.49 6.35 -8.53
C PHE A 106 13.13 6.59 -7.86
N GLY A 107 13.14 7.29 -6.72
CA GLY A 107 11.99 7.47 -5.85
C GLY A 107 11.55 6.18 -5.14
N LEU A 108 10.70 6.33 -4.12
CA LEU A 108 10.20 5.20 -3.30
C LEU A 108 9.42 4.16 -4.12
N ALA A 109 8.77 4.57 -5.21
CA ALA A 109 7.96 3.68 -6.05
C ALA A 109 8.78 2.56 -6.70
N ALA A 110 10.06 2.80 -7.01
CA ALA A 110 10.94 1.81 -7.62
C ALA A 110 11.22 0.61 -6.70
N PHE A 111 11.11 0.80 -5.38
CA PHE A 111 11.33 -0.22 -4.36
C PHE A 111 10.02 -0.87 -3.88
N SER A 112 8.89 -0.52 -4.51
CA SER A 112 7.60 -1.10 -4.17
C SER A 112 7.48 -2.55 -4.62
N CYS A 113 6.93 -3.40 -3.75
CA CYS A 113 6.56 -4.77 -4.09
C CYS A 113 5.28 -4.86 -4.96
N SER A 114 4.61 -3.74 -5.27
CA SER A 114 3.33 -3.76 -6.01
C SER A 114 3.41 -4.46 -7.38
N ALA A 115 4.55 -4.36 -8.08
CA ALA A 115 4.73 -5.06 -9.36
C ALA A 115 4.79 -6.58 -9.17
N VAL A 116 5.47 -7.04 -8.11
CA VAL A 116 5.58 -8.46 -7.75
C VAL A 116 4.23 -8.99 -7.30
N GLU A 117 3.51 -8.26 -6.45
CA GLU A 117 2.14 -8.61 -6.02
C GLU A 117 1.19 -8.71 -7.21
N LYS A 118 1.25 -7.76 -8.16
CA LYS A 118 0.46 -7.79 -9.38
C LYS A 118 0.83 -9.00 -10.26
N LYS A 119 2.11 -9.32 -10.41
CA LYS A 119 2.56 -10.52 -11.15
C LYS A 119 2.01 -11.78 -10.50
N ASN A 120 2.11 -11.89 -9.18
CA ASN A 120 1.59 -13.03 -8.43
C ASN A 120 0.06 -13.18 -8.65
N HIS A 121 -0.70 -12.08 -8.53
CA HIS A 121 -2.14 -12.10 -8.79
C HIS A 121 -2.46 -12.56 -10.22
N MET A 122 -1.77 -12.04 -11.23
CA MET A 122 -1.96 -12.48 -12.62
C MET A 122 -1.65 -13.97 -12.79
N GLN A 123 -0.56 -14.48 -12.20
CA GLN A 123 -0.22 -15.90 -12.29
C GLN A 123 -1.28 -16.78 -11.62
N VAL A 124 -1.79 -16.38 -10.44
CA VAL A 124 -2.91 -17.07 -9.78
C VAL A 124 -4.15 -17.13 -10.68
N CYS A 125 -4.55 -16.00 -11.25
CA CYS A 125 -5.72 -15.94 -12.14
C CYS A 125 -5.53 -16.75 -13.43
N LEU A 126 -4.33 -16.71 -14.02
CA LEU A 126 -4.03 -17.39 -15.28
C LEU A 126 -3.98 -18.91 -15.15
N TYR A 127 -3.24 -19.39 -14.15
CA TYR A 127 -2.86 -20.80 -14.08
C TYR A 127 -3.64 -21.59 -13.03
N PHE A 128 -4.18 -20.95 -12.00
CA PHE A 128 -4.79 -21.66 -10.87
C PHE A 128 -6.30 -21.43 -10.75
N GLN A 129 -6.82 -20.30 -11.24
CA GLN A 129 -8.27 -20.10 -11.35
C GLN A 129 -8.86 -20.74 -12.61
N ASN A 130 -8.05 -20.92 -13.67
CA ASN A 130 -8.47 -21.59 -14.91
C ASN A 130 -8.18 -23.10 -14.95
N THR A 131 -7.55 -23.69 -13.92
CA THR A 131 -7.43 -25.14 -13.83
C THR A 131 -8.79 -25.74 -13.51
N LEU A 132 -9.39 -26.38 -14.52
CA LEU A 132 -10.42 -27.39 -14.34
C LEU A 132 -9.95 -28.38 -13.27
N LYS A 133 -10.86 -28.83 -12.42
CA LYS A 133 -10.64 -29.81 -11.33
C LYS A 133 -10.12 -31.18 -11.80
N ASP A 134 -9.70 -31.31 -13.05
CA ASP A 134 -9.49 -32.58 -13.74
C ASP A 134 -8.03 -33.06 -13.71
N GLY A 135 -7.21 -32.50 -12.80
CA GLY A 135 -6.01 -33.19 -12.33
C GLY A 135 -4.92 -33.45 -13.36
N GLY A 136 -4.64 -32.52 -14.27
CA GLY A 136 -3.50 -32.62 -15.19
C GLY A 136 -3.62 -33.78 -16.20
N HIS A 137 -2.81 -33.75 -17.26
CA HIS A 137 -2.83 -34.80 -18.26
C HIS A 137 -1.94 -35.96 -17.77
N GLU A 138 -2.48 -37.17 -17.53
CA GLU A 138 -1.70 -38.33 -17.04
C GLU A 138 -0.45 -38.67 -17.88
N ASN A 139 -0.45 -38.26 -19.16
CA ASN A 139 0.62 -38.48 -20.12
C ASN A 139 1.71 -37.38 -20.09
N SER A 140 1.48 -36.26 -19.42
CA SER A 140 2.46 -35.18 -19.19
C SER A 140 3.16 -35.42 -17.85
N ARG A 141 4.37 -35.98 -17.85
CA ARG A 141 5.23 -36.05 -16.65
C ARG A 141 5.83 -34.69 -16.25
N LYS A 142 5.34 -33.61 -16.83
CA LYS A 142 5.93 -32.28 -16.70
C LYS A 142 5.32 -31.58 -15.50
N SER A 143 6.17 -30.94 -14.67
CA SER A 143 5.67 -30.19 -13.53
C SER A 143 4.89 -28.95 -14.00
N ALA A 144 3.87 -28.56 -13.24
CA ALA A 144 3.10 -27.34 -13.51
C ALA A 144 4.01 -26.10 -13.67
N ILE A 145 5.10 -26.04 -12.90
CA ILE A 145 6.10 -24.96 -13.00
C ILE A 145 6.75 -24.91 -14.38
N LEU A 146 7.17 -26.07 -14.93
CA LEU A 146 7.77 -26.11 -16.27
C LEU A 146 6.75 -25.83 -17.37
N GLU A 147 5.47 -26.18 -17.17
CA GLU A 147 4.39 -25.81 -18.11
C GLU A 147 4.14 -24.29 -18.10
N MET A 148 4.07 -23.66 -16.92
CA MET A 148 3.96 -22.21 -16.78
C MET A 148 5.15 -21.48 -17.41
N LEU A 149 6.38 -21.93 -17.14
CA LEU A 149 7.59 -21.32 -17.70
C LEU A 149 7.64 -21.42 -19.24
N GLU A 150 7.27 -22.56 -19.81
CA GLU A 150 7.18 -22.70 -21.26
C GLU A 150 6.08 -21.83 -21.88
N HIS A 151 4.93 -21.71 -21.21
CA HIS A 151 3.89 -20.80 -21.66
C HIS A 151 4.38 -19.34 -21.66
N GLU A 152 4.97 -18.85 -20.55
CA GLU A 152 5.52 -17.50 -20.48
C GLU A 152 6.61 -17.25 -21.54
N ASN A 153 7.51 -18.21 -21.75
CA ASN A 153 8.56 -18.11 -22.77
C ASN A 153 8.00 -18.04 -24.20
N ARG A 154 6.94 -18.78 -24.52
CA ARG A 154 6.27 -18.70 -25.82
C ARG A 154 5.58 -17.35 -26.02
N GLN A 155 4.93 -16.82 -24.98
CA GLN A 155 4.32 -15.48 -25.04
C GLN A 155 5.37 -14.40 -25.31
N LEU A 156 6.54 -14.49 -24.65
CA LEU A 156 7.66 -13.58 -24.89
C LEU A 156 8.21 -13.70 -26.31
N TYR A 157 8.39 -14.92 -26.82
CA TYR A 157 8.83 -15.14 -28.20
C TYR A 157 7.88 -14.49 -29.20
N PHE A 158 6.56 -14.67 -29.05
CA PHE A 158 5.59 -14.06 -29.96
C PHE A 158 5.62 -12.53 -29.90
N ALA A 159 5.72 -11.96 -28.70
CA ALA A 159 5.80 -10.51 -28.51
C ALA A 159 7.06 -9.89 -29.13
N LEU A 160 8.23 -10.54 -28.98
CA LEU A 160 9.51 -10.04 -29.49
C LEU A 160 9.66 -10.19 -31.01
N ASN A 161 9.02 -11.20 -31.59
CA ASN A 161 9.13 -11.50 -33.02
C ASN A 161 7.92 -11.00 -33.83
N GLU A 162 7.06 -10.15 -33.25
CA GLU A 162 5.84 -9.61 -33.86
C GLU A 162 4.94 -10.68 -34.53
N THR A 163 4.98 -11.90 -34.00
CA THR A 163 4.26 -13.04 -34.57
C THR A 163 2.85 -13.09 -33.97
N PRO A 164 1.80 -13.32 -34.77
CA PRO A 164 0.44 -13.38 -34.26
C PRO A 164 0.32 -14.41 -33.15
N ASN A 165 -0.13 -13.96 -31.98
CA ASN A 165 -0.36 -14.85 -30.86
C ASN A 165 -1.74 -15.51 -31.01
N PHE A 166 -1.75 -16.83 -31.15
CA PHE A 166 -2.99 -17.61 -31.27
C PHE A 166 -3.57 -18.03 -29.91
N PHE A 167 -2.91 -17.71 -28.80
CA PHE A 167 -3.48 -17.92 -27.47
C PHE A 167 -4.58 -16.89 -27.20
N GLU A 168 -5.79 -17.36 -26.87
CA GLU A 168 -6.87 -16.46 -26.44
C GLU A 168 -6.38 -15.62 -25.26
N ALA A 169 -6.59 -14.29 -25.36
CA ALA A 169 -6.27 -13.41 -24.25
C ALA A 169 -7.06 -13.90 -23.02
N PRO A 170 -6.41 -14.02 -21.85
CA PRO A 170 -7.10 -14.41 -20.64
C PRO A 170 -8.27 -13.46 -20.41
N LYS A 171 -9.46 -14.02 -20.21
CA LYS A 171 -10.66 -13.22 -19.94
C LYS A 171 -10.33 -12.26 -18.80
N LYS A 172 -10.39 -10.96 -19.09
CA LYS A 172 -10.26 -9.92 -18.06
C LYS A 172 -11.44 -10.06 -17.12
N PHE A 173 -11.25 -10.80 -16.02
CA PHE A 173 -12.19 -10.72 -14.92
C PHE A 173 -12.03 -9.34 -14.30
N ARG A 174 -13.06 -8.50 -14.49
CA ARG A 174 -13.19 -7.22 -13.80
C ARG A 174 -13.36 -7.53 -12.32
N LEU A 175 -12.51 -6.95 -11.48
CA LEU A 175 -12.79 -6.86 -10.05
C LEU A 175 -13.89 -5.80 -9.92
N GLU A 176 -15.10 -6.22 -9.56
CA GLU A 176 -16.07 -5.35 -8.89
C GLU A 176 -15.68 -5.19 -7.42
#